data_AF-D0SAQ6-F1
#
_entry.id   AF-D0SAQ6-F1
#
_cell.length_a   1.000
_cell.length_b   1.000
_cell.length_c   1.000
_cell.angle_alpha   90.00
_cell.angle_beta   90.00
_cell.angle_gamma   90.00
#
_symmetry.space_group_name_H-M   'P 1'
#
loop_
_entity.id
_entity.type
_entity.pdbx_description
1 polymer ?
#
loop_
_entity_poly.entity_id
_entity_poly.type
_entity_poly.pdbx_seq_one_letter_code
_entity_poly.pdbx_strand_id
1 'polypeptide(L)'
;MSRCESKILFLHGLDSSRESTKFHAIDAKQKFCIDIDYRYLNFSTVASFYDDIIEKIKPEIIVGHCIGAYWALKMSLLHQIPCVIANPRLAPDFRDDYPSINETDLDHNVPQVAYLELGDELIDMYAAQEILENYMLIQAVEGGHHRLLKPENINQLIEHLEQQYL
;
A
#
# COMPACT_ATOMS: atom_id res chain seq x y z
N MET A 1 -13.86 17.43 -3.86
CA MET A 1 -13.67 15.99 -4.06
C MET A 1 -14.87 15.29 -3.45
N SER A 2 -15.53 14.43 -4.22
CA SER A 2 -16.57 13.55 -3.70
C SER A 2 -15.86 12.38 -3.01
N ARG A 3 -16.30 12.05 -1.80
CA ARG A 3 -15.79 10.91 -1.03
C ARG A 3 -15.86 9.62 -1.88
N CYS A 4 -14.79 8.83 -1.89
CA CYS A 4 -14.73 7.57 -2.64
C CYS A 4 -15.84 6.61 -2.19
N GLU A 5 -16.51 5.98 -3.15
CA GLU A 5 -17.62 5.05 -2.96
C GLU A 5 -17.13 3.60 -2.85
N SER A 6 -16.01 3.28 -3.50
CA SER A 6 -15.37 1.97 -3.46
C SER A 6 -14.98 1.53 -2.04
N LYS A 7 -15.05 0.22 -1.80
CA LYS A 7 -14.56 -0.40 -0.56
C LYS A 7 -13.04 -0.46 -0.55
N ILE A 8 -12.44 0.16 0.46
CA ILE A 8 -10.98 0.22 0.63
C ILE A 8 -10.54 -0.70 1.75
N LEU A 9 -9.55 -1.55 1.48
CA LEU A 9 -8.79 -2.24 2.52
C LEU A 9 -7.42 -1.57 2.70
N PHE A 10 -7.18 -1.02 3.88
CA PHE A 10 -5.91 -0.39 4.24
C PHE A 10 -4.99 -1.33 5.01
N LEU A 11 -3.76 -1.48 4.54
CA LEU A 11 -2.70 -2.27 5.13
C LEU A 11 -1.67 -1.35 5.79
N HIS A 12 -1.50 -1.46 7.11
CA HIS A 12 -0.73 -0.50 7.89
C HIS A 12 0.79 -0.79 7.88
N GLY A 13 1.59 0.19 8.33
CA GLY A 13 3.04 0.04 8.47
C GLY A 13 3.46 -0.81 9.70
N LEU A 14 4.76 -1.05 9.85
CA LEU A 14 5.32 -1.77 11.00
C LEU A 14 4.98 -1.03 12.32
N ASP A 15 4.59 -1.77 13.36
CA ASP A 15 4.19 -1.22 14.68
C ASP A 15 3.09 -0.14 14.61
N SER A 16 2.24 -0.22 13.58
CA SER A 16 1.13 0.70 13.33
C SER A 16 -0.21 -0.04 13.44
N SER A 17 -1.32 0.68 13.24
CA SER A 17 -2.66 0.14 13.27
C SER A 17 -3.63 1.02 12.47
N ARG A 18 -4.92 0.71 12.55
CA ARG A 18 -6.01 1.56 12.05
C ARG A 18 -6.07 2.95 12.68
N GLU A 19 -5.43 3.19 13.83
CA GLU A 19 -5.39 4.51 14.47
C GLU A 19 -4.34 5.44 13.82
N SER A 20 -3.69 4.99 12.75
CA SER A 20 -2.71 5.79 12.03
C SER A 20 -3.36 6.95 11.28
N THR A 21 -2.64 8.08 11.23
CA THR A 21 -3.06 9.27 10.48
C THR A 21 -3.35 8.98 9.01
N LYS A 22 -2.68 7.99 8.42
CA LYS A 22 -2.85 7.56 7.02
C LYS A 22 -4.20 6.90 6.80
N PHE A 23 -4.60 5.98 7.68
CA PHE A 23 -5.92 5.38 7.61
C PHE A 23 -7.01 6.45 7.75
N HIS A 24 -6.84 7.39 8.69
CA HIS A 24 -7.79 8.48 8.88
C HIS A 24 -7.85 9.44 7.70
N ALA A 25 -6.72 9.69 7.03
CA ALA A 25 -6.64 10.57 5.86
C ALA A 25 -7.35 10.03 4.61
N ILE A 26 -7.55 8.71 4.50
CA ILE A 26 -8.30 8.11 3.39
C ILE A 26 -9.77 8.57 3.43
N ASP A 27 -10.22 9.28 2.40
CA ASP A 27 -11.59 9.79 2.26
C ASP A 27 -12.46 8.84 1.44
N ALA A 28 -12.83 7.72 2.06
CA ALA A 28 -13.75 6.74 1.50
C ALA A 28 -14.90 6.45 2.44
N LYS A 29 -16.09 6.18 1.90
CA LYS A 29 -17.27 5.81 2.71
C LYS A 29 -17.06 4.50 3.44
N GLN A 30 -16.44 3.53 2.77
CA GLN A 30 -16.19 2.20 3.29
C GLN A 30 -14.68 1.94 3.28
N LYS A 31 -14.03 2.13 4.43
CA LYS A 31 -12.62 1.80 4.62
C LYS A 31 -12.45 0.86 5.81
N PHE A 32 -11.63 -0.16 5.61
CA PHE A 32 -11.36 -1.21 6.58
C PHE A 32 -9.86 -1.31 6.82
N CYS A 33 -9.47 -1.74 8.01
CA CYS A 33 -8.09 -2.05 8.35
C CYS A 33 -8.13 -3.14 9.41
N ILE A 34 -7.23 -4.11 9.31
CA ILE A 34 -7.01 -5.14 10.32
C ILE A 34 -5.66 -4.90 10.98
N ASP A 35 -5.56 -5.21 12.27
CA ASP A 35 -4.33 -5.06 13.02
C ASP A 35 -3.49 -6.35 12.87
N ILE A 36 -2.30 -6.22 12.27
CA ILE A 36 -1.36 -7.33 12.02
C ILE A 36 -0.04 -7.05 12.72
N ASP A 37 0.41 -8.01 13.52
CA ASP A 37 1.70 -7.91 14.20
C ASP A 37 2.83 -8.50 13.35
N TYR A 38 3.33 -7.72 12.40
CA TYR A 38 4.37 -8.16 11.45
C TYR A 38 5.68 -8.60 12.15
N ARG A 39 5.95 -8.13 13.37
CA ARG A 39 7.18 -8.53 14.10
C ARG A 39 7.12 -9.98 14.51
N TYR A 40 5.94 -10.46 14.93
CA TYR A 40 5.78 -11.80 15.48
C TYR A 40 5.21 -12.80 14.49
N LEU A 41 4.56 -12.35 13.42
CA LEU A 41 3.98 -13.20 12.39
C LEU A 41 4.91 -13.38 11.18
N ASN A 42 5.10 -14.63 10.78
CA ASN A 42 5.85 -14.98 9.58
C ASN A 42 5.05 -14.66 8.30
N PHE A 43 5.74 -14.66 7.16
CA PHE A 43 5.19 -14.34 5.85
C PHE A 43 3.92 -15.16 5.53
N SER A 44 3.97 -16.49 5.69
CA SER A 44 2.83 -17.34 5.32
C SER A 44 1.60 -17.09 6.19
N THR A 45 1.80 -16.78 7.48
CA THR A 45 0.70 -16.47 8.39
C THR A 45 0.04 -15.14 8.03
N VAL A 46 0.84 -14.11 7.74
CA VAL A 46 0.29 -12.81 7.32
C VAL A 46 -0.40 -12.91 5.96
N ALA A 47 0.18 -13.64 5.00
CA ALA A 47 -0.45 -13.90 3.71
C ALA A 47 -1.84 -14.55 3.87
N SER A 48 -1.94 -15.58 4.71
CA SER A 48 -3.22 -16.25 5.00
C SER A 48 -4.23 -15.32 5.66
N PHE A 49 -3.80 -14.42 6.56
CA PHE A 49 -4.71 -13.45 7.16
C PHE A 49 -5.24 -12.44 6.15
N TYR A 50 -4.40 -11.98 5.22
CA TYR A 50 -4.87 -11.07 4.19
C TYR A 50 -5.78 -11.72 3.17
N ASP A 51 -5.46 -12.94 2.71
CA ASP A 51 -6.33 -13.75 1.85
C ASP A 51 -7.73 -13.89 2.45
N ASP A 52 -7.81 -14.35 3.71
CA ASP A 52 -9.07 -14.51 4.44
C ASP A 52 -9.87 -13.20 4.56
N ILE A 53 -9.19 -12.08 4.79
CA ILE A 53 -9.84 -10.78 5.02
C ILE A 53 -10.29 -10.16 3.70
N ILE A 54 -9.53 -10.33 2.62
CA ILE A 54 -9.90 -9.89 1.28
C ILE A 54 -11.13 -10.67 0.80
N GLU A 55 -11.20 -11.98 1.01
CA GLU A 55 -12.38 -12.79 0.65
C GLU A 55 -13.65 -12.39 1.43
N LYS A 56 -13.48 -11.95 2.69
CA LYS A 56 -14.61 -11.49 3.53
C LYS A 56 -15.08 -10.09 3.17
N ILE A 57 -14.16 -9.14 3.02
CA ILE A 57 -14.48 -7.72 2.80
C ILE A 57 -14.81 -7.47 1.33
N LYS A 58 -14.13 -8.17 0.42
CA LYS A 58 -14.15 -7.96 -1.04
C LYS A 58 -13.87 -6.49 -1.38
N PRO A 59 -12.69 -5.96 -1.01
CA PRO A 59 -12.33 -4.58 -1.33
C PRO A 59 -12.23 -4.41 -2.85
N GLU A 60 -12.49 -3.20 -3.31
CA GLU A 60 -12.32 -2.80 -4.72
C GLU A 60 -10.97 -2.11 -4.93
N ILE A 61 -10.39 -1.55 -3.86
CA ILE A 61 -9.05 -0.95 -3.86
C ILE A 61 -8.30 -1.38 -2.59
N ILE A 62 -7.04 -1.77 -2.73
CA ILE A 62 -6.12 -2.00 -1.60
C ILE A 62 -5.20 -0.80 -1.46
N VAL A 63 -5.03 -0.28 -0.24
CA VAL A 63 -4.11 0.82 0.04
C VAL A 63 -3.11 0.37 1.08
N GLY A 64 -1.81 0.58 0.86
CA GLY A 64 -0.78 0.16 1.81
C GLY A 64 0.24 1.24 2.11
N HIS A 65 0.80 1.25 3.33
CA HIS A 65 1.94 2.09 3.72
C HIS A 65 3.11 1.26 4.25
N CYS A 66 4.36 1.57 3.86
CA CYS A 66 5.57 0.88 4.35
C CYS A 66 5.50 -0.64 4.10
N ILE A 67 5.48 -1.48 5.15
CA ILE A 67 5.30 -2.93 5.00
C ILE A 67 3.87 -3.30 4.56
N GLY A 68 2.88 -2.47 4.88
CA GLY A 68 1.54 -2.61 4.34
C GLY A 68 1.49 -2.38 2.84
N ALA A 69 2.34 -1.49 2.30
CA ALA A 69 2.47 -1.30 0.85
C ALA A 69 3.11 -2.52 0.16
N TYR A 70 4.09 -3.15 0.80
CA TYR A 70 4.62 -4.44 0.35
C TYR A 70 3.52 -5.50 0.24
N TRP A 71 2.67 -5.61 1.27
CA TRP A 71 1.54 -6.53 1.23
C TRP A 71 0.46 -6.11 0.22
N ALA A 72 0.27 -4.81 0.00
CA ALA A 72 -0.69 -4.32 -0.96
C ALA A 72 -0.31 -4.76 -2.38
N LEU A 73 0.97 -4.70 -2.76
CA LEU A 73 1.45 -5.25 -4.05
C LEU A 73 1.17 -6.75 -4.17
N LYS A 74 1.55 -7.53 -3.16
CA LYS A 74 1.38 -8.99 -3.19
C LYS A 74 -0.09 -9.41 -3.25
N MET A 75 -0.94 -8.77 -2.46
CA MET A 75 -2.38 -9.07 -2.42
C MET A 75 -3.13 -8.52 -3.64
N SER A 76 -2.70 -7.37 -4.16
CA SER A 76 -3.17 -6.82 -5.44
C SER A 76 -3.00 -7.83 -6.56
N LEU A 77 -1.79 -8.38 -6.71
CA LEU A 77 -1.51 -9.40 -7.71
C LEU A 77 -2.29 -10.70 -7.44
N LEU A 78 -2.32 -11.18 -6.19
CA LEU A 78 -3.01 -12.44 -5.85
C LEU A 78 -4.51 -12.40 -6.15
N HIS A 79 -5.19 -11.30 -5.80
CA HIS A 79 -6.64 -11.17 -5.93
C HIS A 79 -7.09 -10.34 -7.13
N GLN A 80 -6.16 -9.84 -7.94
CA GLN A 80 -6.43 -8.97 -9.08
C GLN A 80 -7.21 -7.69 -8.70
N ILE A 81 -6.79 -7.04 -7.61
CA ILE A 81 -7.44 -5.84 -7.06
C ILE A 81 -6.52 -4.63 -7.22
N PRO A 82 -6.97 -3.52 -7.82
CA PRO A 82 -6.19 -2.29 -7.93
C PRO A 82 -5.58 -1.83 -6.60
N CYS A 83 -4.36 -1.28 -6.61
CA CYS A 83 -3.73 -0.80 -5.39
C CYS A 83 -3.05 0.56 -5.45
N VAL A 84 -3.07 1.24 -4.30
CA VAL A 84 -2.26 2.43 -4.01
C VAL A 84 -1.21 2.08 -2.96
N ILE A 85 0.06 2.30 -3.27
CA ILE A 85 1.15 2.13 -2.31
C ILE A 85 1.73 3.46 -1.87
N ALA A 86 2.05 3.60 -0.58
CA ALA A 86 2.64 4.81 -0.02
C ALA A 86 3.95 4.50 0.72
N ASN A 87 5.04 5.20 0.38
CA ASN A 87 6.40 4.97 0.90
C ASN A 87 6.72 3.48 1.16
N PRO A 88 6.76 2.64 0.11
CA PRO A 88 6.82 1.20 0.26
C PRO A 88 8.17 0.71 0.79
N ARG A 89 8.14 -0.35 1.61
CA ARG A 89 9.34 -1.12 1.96
C ARG A 89 9.47 -2.33 1.04
N LEU A 90 10.11 -2.15 -0.11
CA LEU A 90 10.21 -3.18 -1.16
C LEU A 90 11.07 -4.40 -0.75
N ALA A 91 12.07 -4.18 0.11
CA ALA A 91 12.89 -5.24 0.70
C ALA A 91 12.74 -5.20 2.24
N PRO A 92 11.80 -5.97 2.82
CA PRO A 92 11.68 -6.09 4.26
C PRO A 92 12.97 -6.60 4.90
N ASP A 93 13.45 -5.91 5.94
CA ASP A 93 14.72 -6.17 6.65
C ASP A 93 14.51 -6.45 8.16
N PHE A 94 13.26 -6.45 8.63
CA PHE A 94 12.93 -6.71 10.03
C PHE A 94 12.80 -8.21 10.34
N ARG A 95 12.73 -9.07 9.30
CA ARG A 95 12.65 -10.54 9.37
C ARG A 95 13.21 -11.19 8.11
N ASP A 96 13.83 -12.36 8.25
CA ASP A 96 14.48 -13.08 7.14
C ASP A 96 13.50 -13.84 6.23
N ASP A 97 12.28 -14.12 6.71
CA ASP A 97 11.30 -14.94 5.98
C ASP A 97 10.42 -14.15 5.00
N TYR A 98 10.66 -12.84 4.87
CA TYR A 98 9.96 -11.97 3.94
C TYR A 98 10.79 -11.76 2.67
N PRO A 99 10.39 -12.34 1.52
CA PRO A 99 11.12 -12.13 0.27
C PRO A 99 10.99 -10.68 -0.18
N SER A 100 12.02 -10.13 -0.82
CA SER A 100 11.94 -8.82 -1.46
C SER A 100 10.95 -8.83 -2.63
N ILE A 101 10.33 -7.69 -2.91
CA ILE A 101 9.58 -7.44 -4.14
C ILE A 101 10.54 -7.63 -5.32
N ASN A 102 10.09 -8.37 -6.32
CA ASN A 102 10.84 -8.61 -7.56
C ASN A 102 9.99 -8.21 -8.78
N GLU A 103 10.56 -8.35 -9.97
CA GLU A 103 9.89 -8.00 -11.23
C GLU A 103 8.54 -8.69 -11.42
N THR A 104 8.37 -9.96 -11.01
CA THR A 104 7.08 -10.66 -11.16
C THR A 104 5.99 -10.16 -10.21
N ASP A 105 6.37 -9.48 -9.12
CA ASP A 105 5.43 -8.80 -8.22
C ASP A 105 4.97 -7.44 -8.79
N LEU A 106 5.58 -6.95 -9.90
CA LEU A 106 5.37 -5.60 -10.44
C LEU A 106 4.95 -5.60 -11.92
N ASP A 107 5.53 -6.47 -12.74
CA ASP A 107 5.28 -6.55 -14.19
C ASP A 107 4.02 -7.37 -14.49
N HIS A 108 2.88 -6.72 -14.32
CA HIS A 108 1.56 -7.29 -14.54
C HIS A 108 0.52 -6.21 -14.87
N ASN A 109 -0.65 -6.63 -15.37
CA ASN A 109 -1.69 -5.70 -15.82
C ASN A 109 -2.65 -5.22 -14.70
N VAL A 110 -2.47 -5.65 -13.44
CA VAL A 110 -3.30 -5.14 -12.33
C VAL A 110 -2.95 -3.67 -12.07
N PRO A 111 -3.93 -2.75 -12.04
CA PRO A 111 -3.64 -1.33 -11.82
C PRO A 111 -2.96 -1.08 -10.48
N GLN A 112 -1.85 -0.37 -10.52
CA GLN A 112 -1.04 -0.03 -9.36
C GLN A 112 -0.51 1.39 -9.53
N VAL A 113 -0.52 2.15 -8.44
CA VAL A 113 -0.03 3.53 -8.39
C VAL A 113 0.68 3.80 -7.06
N ALA A 114 1.69 4.68 -7.07
CA ALA A 114 2.49 4.97 -5.88
C ALA A 114 2.42 6.44 -5.48
N TYR A 115 2.31 6.70 -4.17
CA TYR A 115 2.57 7.99 -3.55
C TYR A 115 3.90 7.92 -2.78
N LEU A 116 4.87 8.74 -3.16
CA LEU A 116 6.19 8.75 -2.55
C LEU A 116 6.51 10.13 -1.97
N GLU A 117 6.94 10.16 -0.71
CA GLU A 117 7.59 11.32 -0.10
C GLU A 117 9.10 11.08 -0.08
N LEU A 118 9.84 11.78 -0.94
CA LEU A 118 11.24 11.50 -1.23
C LEU A 118 12.20 11.83 -0.06
N GLY A 119 11.72 12.57 0.93
CA GLY A 119 12.43 12.89 2.17
C GLY A 119 12.30 11.86 3.29
N ASP A 120 11.78 10.66 2.99
CA ASP A 120 11.71 9.55 3.94
C ASP A 120 13.07 9.28 4.61
N GLU A 121 13.11 9.43 5.93
CA GLU A 121 14.33 9.31 6.72
C GLU A 121 14.75 7.86 7.01
N LEU A 122 13.92 6.87 6.67
CA LEU A 122 14.15 5.45 6.97
C LEU A 122 14.34 4.57 5.73
N ILE A 123 13.80 4.98 4.59
CA ILE A 123 13.85 4.22 3.34
C ILE A 123 14.26 5.15 2.21
N ASP A 124 15.20 4.72 1.38
CA ASP A 124 15.59 5.47 0.18
C ASP A 124 14.45 5.44 -0.86
N MET A 125 13.64 6.49 -0.83
CA MET A 125 12.49 6.63 -1.73
C MET A 125 12.90 7.02 -3.15
N TYR A 126 14.11 7.54 -3.37
CA TYR A 126 14.64 7.74 -4.72
C TYR A 126 14.97 6.40 -5.37
N ALA A 127 15.65 5.52 -4.65
CA ALA A 127 15.90 4.15 -5.12
C ALA A 127 14.59 3.37 -5.33
N ALA A 128 13.60 3.54 -4.45
CA ALA A 128 12.28 2.94 -4.64
C ALA A 128 11.57 3.50 -5.89
N GLN A 129 11.66 4.81 -6.14
CA GLN A 129 11.10 5.44 -7.33
C GLN A 129 11.70 4.88 -8.63
N GLU A 130 13.02 4.78 -8.71
CA GLU A 130 13.73 4.24 -9.89
C GLU A 130 13.27 2.81 -10.24
N ILE A 131 12.98 2.00 -9.21
CA ILE A 131 12.44 0.65 -9.42
C ILE A 131 11.00 0.73 -9.93
N LEU A 132 10.15 1.49 -9.25
CA LEU A 132 8.70 1.47 -9.46
C LEU A 132 8.25 2.18 -10.72
N GLU A 133 8.98 3.20 -11.21
CA GLU A 133 8.55 4.05 -12.33
C GLU A 133 8.43 3.30 -13.65
N ASN A 134 9.07 2.13 -13.75
CA ASN A 134 8.95 1.25 -14.92
C ASN A 134 7.64 0.46 -14.95
N TYR A 135 6.92 0.36 -13.83
CA TYR A 135 5.78 -0.56 -13.66
C TYR A 135 4.46 0.13 -13.26
N MET A 136 4.53 1.38 -12.79
CA MET A 136 3.36 2.07 -12.25
C MET A 136 3.44 3.59 -12.35
N LEU A 137 2.27 4.24 -12.28
CA LEU A 137 2.21 5.70 -12.13
C LEU A 137 2.69 6.10 -10.74
N ILE A 138 3.62 7.05 -10.68
CA ILE A 138 4.17 7.59 -9.43
C ILE A 138 3.78 9.05 -9.27
N GLN A 139 3.21 9.36 -8.11
CA GLN A 139 3.11 10.71 -7.58
C GLN A 139 4.15 10.88 -6.47
N ALA A 140 5.29 11.47 -6.83
CA ALA A 140 6.36 11.79 -5.89
C ALA A 140 6.28 13.25 -5.44
N VAL A 141 6.60 13.52 -4.18
CA VAL A 141 6.77 14.88 -3.65
C VAL A 141 8.16 15.02 -3.03
N GLU A 142 8.79 16.17 -3.29
CA GLU A 142 10.05 16.55 -2.67
C GLU A 142 9.90 16.70 -1.15
N GLY A 143 10.87 16.18 -0.39
CA GLY A 143 10.84 16.17 1.08
C GLY A 143 9.76 15.24 1.64
N GLY A 144 9.21 15.59 2.80
CA GLY A 144 8.26 14.75 3.54
C GLY A 144 8.94 13.82 4.55
N HIS A 145 8.26 12.76 4.97
CA HIS A 145 8.70 11.86 6.04
C HIS A 145 8.27 10.42 5.81
N HIS A 146 8.92 9.47 6.49
CA HIS A 146 8.48 8.07 6.49
C HIS A 146 7.02 7.91 6.88
N ARG A 147 6.57 8.72 7.84
CA ARG A 147 5.19 8.71 8.31
C ARG A 147 4.21 9.49 7.43
N LEU A 148 4.63 9.98 6.27
CA LEU A 148 3.88 10.87 5.38
C LEU A 148 3.53 12.20 6.05
N LEU A 149 4.12 13.28 5.57
CA LEU A 149 3.79 14.65 5.91
C LEU A 149 2.42 15.05 5.36
N LYS A 150 2.05 14.53 4.19
CA LYS A 150 0.78 14.83 3.48
C LYS A 150 0.03 13.56 3.09
N PRO A 151 -0.43 12.74 4.06
CA PRO A 151 -1.12 11.48 3.78
C PRO A 151 -2.40 11.65 2.97
N GLU A 152 -3.02 12.83 2.96
CA GLU A 152 -4.21 13.16 2.17
C GLU A 152 -4.00 13.05 0.65
N ASN A 153 -2.76 13.14 0.17
CA ASN A 153 -2.44 13.01 -1.26
C ASN A 153 -2.75 11.60 -1.80
N ILE A 154 -2.81 10.58 -0.94
CA ILE A 154 -3.24 9.22 -1.30
C ILE A 154 -4.64 9.25 -1.95
N ASN A 155 -5.52 10.17 -1.56
CA ASN A 155 -6.88 10.23 -2.10
C ASN A 155 -6.94 10.57 -3.58
N GLN A 156 -5.99 11.35 -4.10
CA GLN A 156 -5.91 11.66 -5.54
C GLN A 156 -5.66 10.39 -6.36
N LEU A 157 -4.84 9.48 -5.82
CA LEU A 157 -4.53 8.21 -6.46
C LEU A 157 -5.69 7.22 -6.32
N ILE A 158 -6.39 7.21 -5.19
CA ILE A 158 -7.62 6.43 -5.03
C ILE A 158 -8.67 6.87 -6.05
N GLU A 159 -8.93 8.19 -6.16
CA GLU A 159 -9.89 8.74 -7.13
C GLU A 159 -9.49 8.40 -8.57
N HIS A 160 -8.18 8.44 -8.88
CA HIS A 160 -7.68 8.02 -10.18
C HIS A 160 -8.02 6.56 -10.48
N LEU A 161 -7.80 5.66 -9.52
CA LEU A 161 -8.13 4.24 -9.69
C LEU A 161 -9.64 4.01 -9.85
N GLU A 162 -10.45 4.65 -9.00
CA GLU A 162 -11.91 4.55 -9.03
C GLU A 162 -12.48 5.02 -10.39
N GLN A 163 -11.97 6.10 -10.95
CA GLN A 163 -12.52 6.66 -12.20
C GLN A 163 -12.05 5.94 -13.46
N GLN A 164 -10.89 5.30 -13.44
CA GLN A 164 -10.29 4.71 -14.65
C GLN A 164 -10.49 3.20 -14.75
N TYR A 165 -10.73 2.50 -13.63
CA TYR A 165 -10.70 1.04 -13.60
C TYR A 165 -11.90 0.36 -12.93
N LEU A 166 -12.82 1.12 -12.30
CA LEU A 166 -14.02 0.61 -11.62
C LEU A 166 -15.30 1.22 -12.21
#